data_AF-A0A832X5E4-F1
#
_entry.id   AF-A0A832X5E4-F1
#
_cell.length_a   1.000
_cell.length_b   1.000
_cell.length_c   1.000
_cell.angle_alpha   90.00
_cell.angle_beta   90.00
_cell.angle_gamma   90.00
#
_symmetry.space_group_name_H-M   'P 1'
#
loop_
_entity.id
_entity.type
_entity.pdbx_description
1 polymer ?
#
loop_
_entity_poly.entity_id
_entity_poly.type
_entity_poly.pdbx_seq_one_letter_code
_entity_poly.pdbx_strand_id
1 'polypeptide(L)'
;MAEDHSSLVPETLPEGPIQDIILSDLLVKESTIHIFIFVKEHDDEHYLIQSVSMEFQHIRDCISYGVKKDQFVAVYVENGLEEIAGGVFKGQIMRNEHGFDIAFFNRIEEIFKPVQRFCDRSLESYYRY
;
A
#
# COMPACT_ATOMS: atom_id res chain seq x y z
N MET A 1 -18.09 23.36 4.37
CA MET A 1 -17.62 23.28 5.77
C MET A 1 -16.65 22.12 5.81
N ALA A 2 -15.37 22.38 6.01
CA ALA A 2 -14.38 21.32 6.15
C ALA A 2 -14.60 20.71 7.54
N GLU A 3 -15.05 19.45 7.59
CA GLU A 3 -15.03 18.70 8.84
C GLU A 3 -13.57 18.46 9.21
N ASP A 4 -13.21 18.95 10.38
CA ASP A 4 -11.90 18.76 10.98
C ASP A 4 -11.80 17.30 11.43
N HIS A 5 -11.19 16.45 10.59
CA HIS A 5 -10.95 15.03 10.87
C HIS A 5 -9.84 14.80 11.91
N SER A 6 -9.37 15.83 12.61
CA SER A 6 -8.31 15.75 13.63
C SER A 6 -8.66 14.88 14.86
N SER A 7 -9.87 14.33 14.98
CA SER A 7 -10.33 13.61 16.18
C SER A 7 -10.27 12.07 16.08
N LEU A 8 -9.65 11.49 15.06
CA LEU A 8 -9.63 10.02 14.87
C LEU A 8 -8.43 9.30 15.50
N VAL A 9 -7.45 10.04 16.03
CA VAL A 9 -6.33 9.43 16.76
C VAL A 9 -6.69 9.36 18.25
N PRO A 10 -6.80 8.16 18.85
CA PRO A 10 -7.05 8.03 20.29
C PRO A 10 -6.00 8.81 21.09
N GLU A 11 -6.43 9.55 22.12
CA GLU A 11 -5.52 10.35 22.98
C GLU A 11 -4.38 9.52 23.59
N THR A 12 -4.59 8.21 23.70
CA THR A 12 -3.56 7.21 24.00
C THR A 12 -3.81 5.96 23.16
N LEU A 13 -2.99 5.74 22.13
CA LEU A 13 -2.96 4.45 21.46
C LEU A 13 -2.39 3.39 22.42
N PRO A 14 -2.99 2.19 22.53
CA PRO A 14 -2.38 1.09 23.28
C PRO A 14 -1.01 0.77 22.66
N GLU A 15 -0.02 0.39 23.46
CA GLU A 15 1.31 0.02 22.96
C GLU A 15 1.34 -1.40 22.38
N GLY A 16 2.24 -1.64 21.42
CA GLY A 16 2.50 -2.96 20.86
C GLY A 16 1.55 -3.34 19.71
N PRO A 17 1.33 -4.64 19.43
CA PRO A 17 0.66 -5.10 18.20
C PRO A 17 -0.75 -4.55 17.96
N ILE A 18 -1.45 -4.15 19.02
CA ILE A 18 -2.78 -3.53 18.90
C ILE A 18 -2.65 -2.11 18.29
N GLN A 19 -1.58 -1.38 18.64
CA GLN A 19 -1.26 -0.09 18.03
C GLN A 19 -1.09 -0.24 16.52
N ASP A 20 -0.32 -1.26 16.10
CA ASP A 20 0.05 -1.47 14.71
C ASP A 20 -1.19 -1.73 13.85
N ILE A 21 -2.14 -2.53 14.37
CA ILE A 21 -3.41 -2.78 13.71
C ILE A 21 -4.24 -1.50 13.60
N ILE A 22 -4.36 -0.72 14.68
CA ILE A 22 -5.13 0.55 14.65
C ILE A 22 -4.51 1.54 13.68
N LEU A 23 -3.18 1.65 13.67
CA LEU A 23 -2.45 2.52 12.77
C LEU A 23 -2.62 2.08 11.31
N SER A 24 -2.50 0.78 11.02
CA SER A 24 -2.72 0.23 9.69
C SER A 24 -4.14 0.54 9.20
N ASP A 25 -5.15 0.33 10.04
CA ASP A 25 -6.55 0.67 9.74
C ASP A 25 -6.74 2.16 9.44
N LEU A 26 -6.13 3.05 10.24
CA LEU A 26 -6.18 4.50 10.02
C LEU A 26 -5.49 4.88 8.71
N LEU A 27 -4.30 4.33 8.43
CA LEU A 27 -3.57 4.57 7.18
C LEU A 27 -4.38 4.09 5.98
N VAL A 28 -5.02 2.93 6.06
CA VAL A 28 -5.90 2.39 5.02
C VAL A 28 -7.12 3.27 4.81
N LYS A 29 -7.74 3.79 5.87
CA LYS A 29 -8.96 4.63 5.78
C LYS A 29 -8.67 6.04 5.29
N GLU A 30 -7.67 6.70 5.88
CA GLU A 30 -7.42 8.14 5.70
C GLU A 30 -6.49 8.44 4.52
N SER A 31 -5.61 7.52 4.13
CA SER A 31 -4.70 7.78 3.01
C SER A 31 -5.44 7.67 1.68
N THR A 32 -5.06 8.54 0.74
CA THR A 32 -5.55 8.53 -0.66
C THR A 32 -4.51 7.97 -1.64
N ILE A 33 -3.24 7.96 -1.22
CA ILE A 33 -2.09 7.49 -1.99
C ILE A 33 -1.44 6.36 -1.20
N HIS A 34 -1.30 5.19 -1.82
CA HIS A 34 -0.68 4.01 -1.23
C HIS A 34 0.48 3.55 -2.10
N ILE A 35 1.63 3.29 -1.47
CA ILE A 35 2.82 2.79 -2.14
C ILE A 35 3.23 1.53 -1.42
N PHE A 36 3.15 0.39 -2.11
CA PHE A 36 3.58 -0.89 -1.60
C PHE A 36 4.93 -1.25 -2.22
N ILE A 37 5.87 -1.67 -1.38
CA ILE A 37 7.19 -2.10 -1.79
C ILE A 37 7.40 -3.51 -1.27
N PHE A 38 7.55 -4.45 -2.19
CA PHE A 38 7.79 -5.86 -1.89
C PHE A 38 9.26 -6.17 -2.19
N VAL A 39 10.03 -6.40 -1.13
CA VAL A 39 11.45 -6.81 -1.19
C VAL A 39 11.61 -8.26 -0.75
N LYS A 40 12.68 -8.91 -1.18
CA LYS A 40 13.07 -10.22 -0.64
C LYS A 40 13.46 -10.06 0.82
N GLU A 41 12.84 -10.86 1.68
CA GLU A 41 13.22 -10.94 3.09
C GLU A 41 14.67 -11.43 3.21
N HIS A 42 15.46 -10.73 4.01
CA HIS A 42 16.71 -11.27 4.55
C HIS A 42 16.42 -12.15 5.77
N ASP A 43 17.38 -12.98 6.20
CA ASP A 43 17.16 -14.03 7.21
C ASP A 43 16.52 -13.55 8.53
N ASP A 44 16.64 -12.26 8.87
CA ASP A 44 16.08 -11.64 10.09
C ASP A 44 14.70 -10.99 9.89
N GLU A 45 14.18 -10.90 8.66
CA GLU A 45 12.96 -10.19 8.29
C GLU A 45 11.77 -11.14 8.15
N HIS A 46 11.43 -11.86 9.21
CA HIS A 46 10.28 -12.76 9.17
C HIS A 46 8.97 -11.99 8.99
N TYR A 47 8.17 -12.38 7.99
CA TYR A 47 6.78 -11.95 7.77
C TYR A 47 6.59 -10.54 7.19
N LEU A 48 7.63 -9.88 6.71
CA LEU A 48 7.51 -8.58 6.04
C LEU A 48 6.64 -8.68 4.78
N ILE A 49 6.95 -9.62 3.89
CA ILE A 49 6.19 -9.83 2.65
C ILE A 49 4.74 -10.18 2.96
N GLN A 50 4.51 -10.99 4.00
CA GLN A 50 3.17 -11.37 4.43
C GLN A 50 2.38 -10.15 4.91
N SER A 51 2.98 -9.33 5.77
CA SER A 51 2.37 -8.11 6.30
C SER A 51 2.00 -7.13 5.18
N VAL A 52 2.94 -6.83 4.28
CA VAL A 52 2.70 -5.92 3.13
C VAL A 52 1.62 -6.50 2.20
N SER A 53 1.61 -7.83 2.00
CA SER A 53 0.58 -8.51 1.20
C SER A 53 -0.82 -8.37 1.81
N MET A 54 -0.92 -8.47 3.14
CA MET A 54 -2.19 -8.32 3.85
C MET A 54 -2.74 -6.90 3.73
N GLU A 55 -1.89 -5.88 3.89
CA GLU A 55 -2.32 -4.48 3.73
C GLU A 55 -2.71 -4.17 2.29
N PHE A 56 -1.96 -4.68 1.32
CA PHE A 56 -2.31 -4.54 -0.10
C PHE A 56 -3.67 -5.18 -0.40
N GLN A 57 -3.93 -6.37 0.13
CA GLN A 57 -5.23 -7.03 -0.02
C GLN A 57 -6.35 -6.26 0.67
N HIS A 58 -6.10 -5.71 1.86
CA HIS A 58 -7.09 -4.91 2.59
C HIS A 58 -7.54 -3.69 1.76
N ILE A 59 -6.62 -2.96 1.13
CA ILE A 59 -6.96 -1.84 0.23
C ILE A 59 -7.82 -2.29 -0.94
N ARG A 60 -7.45 -3.41 -1.57
CA ARG A 60 -8.23 -3.96 -2.69
C ARG A 60 -9.65 -4.33 -2.29
N ASP A 61 -9.82 -4.93 -1.12
CA ASP A 61 -11.13 -5.31 -0.61
C ASP A 61 -11.97 -4.08 -0.28
N CYS A 62 -11.38 -3.05 0.34
CA CYS A 62 -12.06 -1.78 0.56
C CYS A 62 -12.58 -1.15 -0.74
N ILE A 63 -11.80 -1.20 -1.82
CA ILE A 63 -12.23 -0.69 -3.14
C ILE A 63 -13.32 -1.58 -3.73
N SER A 64 -13.12 -2.90 -3.73
CA SER A 64 -14.03 -3.87 -4.36
C SER A 64 -15.41 -3.91 -3.70
N TYR A 65 -15.47 -3.72 -2.37
CA TYR A 65 -16.71 -3.65 -1.61
C TYR A 65 -17.29 -2.23 -1.52
N GLY A 66 -16.69 -1.25 -2.20
CA GLY A 66 -17.18 0.14 -2.24
C GLY A 66 -17.05 0.90 -0.92
N VAL A 67 -16.25 0.39 0.03
CA VAL A 67 -15.90 1.10 1.26
C VAL A 67 -15.03 2.32 0.95
N LYS A 68 -14.12 2.18 -0.04
CA LYS A 68 -13.33 3.27 -0.60
C LYS A 68 -13.62 3.41 -2.09
N LYS A 69 -13.59 4.65 -2.59
CA LYS A 69 -13.50 4.92 -4.02
C LYS A 69 -12.13 4.48 -4.54
N ASP A 70 -11.92 4.51 -5.85
CA ASP A 70 -10.61 4.26 -6.44
C ASP A 70 -9.53 5.10 -5.75
N GLN A 71 -8.41 4.45 -5.42
CA GLN A 71 -7.27 5.04 -4.72
C GLN A 71 -6.07 5.09 -5.67
N PHE A 72 -5.15 6.02 -5.44
CA PHE A 72 -3.87 6.00 -6.14
C PHE A 72 -2.98 4.93 -5.49
N VAL A 73 -2.77 3.82 -6.18
CA VAL A 73 -1.93 2.72 -5.68
C VAL A 73 -0.77 2.47 -6.63
N ALA A 74 0.45 2.47 -6.08
CA ALA A 74 1.65 1.99 -6.74
C ALA A 74 2.18 0.74 -6.03
N VAL A 75 2.61 -0.25 -6.81
CA VAL A 75 3.19 -1.49 -6.31
C VAL A 75 4.54 -1.73 -6.98
N TYR A 76 5.58 -1.78 -6.17
CA TYR A 76 6.94 -2.06 -6.60
C TYR A 76 7.34 -3.45 -6.10
N VAL A 77 7.76 -4.33 -7.00
CA VAL A 77 8.13 -5.71 -6.68
C VAL A 77 9.59 -5.96 -7.06
N GLU A 78 10.39 -6.42 -6.10
CA GLU A 78 11.78 -6.80 -6.37
C GLU A 78 11.81 -8.04 -7.28
N ASN A 79 12.60 -8.00 -8.36
CA ASN A 79 12.72 -9.09 -9.32
C ASN A 79 13.16 -10.40 -8.65
N GLY A 80 12.54 -11.51 -9.02
CA GLY A 80 12.74 -12.83 -8.42
C GLY A 80 11.88 -13.08 -7.18
N LEU A 81 11.24 -12.04 -6.61
CA LEU A 81 10.26 -12.21 -5.54
C LEU A 81 9.00 -12.89 -6.07
N GLU A 82 8.61 -12.58 -7.29
CA GLU A 82 7.54 -13.22 -8.03
C GLU A 82 7.82 -14.69 -8.36
N GLU A 83 9.01 -15.24 -8.14
CA GLU A 83 9.23 -16.68 -8.28
C GLU A 83 8.93 -17.39 -6.95
N ILE A 84 9.32 -16.77 -5.84
CA ILE A 84 9.22 -17.32 -4.48
C ILE A 84 7.91 -16.97 -3.76
N ALA A 85 7.21 -15.91 -4.17
CA ALA A 85 5.97 -15.49 -3.54
C ALA A 85 4.82 -16.50 -3.73
N GLY A 86 3.90 -16.52 -2.77
CA GLY A 86 2.71 -17.37 -2.80
C GLY A 86 1.78 -17.06 -3.99
N GLY A 87 1.01 -18.06 -4.43
CA GLY A 87 0.14 -17.97 -5.62
C GLY A 87 -0.92 -16.87 -5.54
N VAL A 88 -1.38 -16.50 -4.34
CA VAL A 88 -2.37 -15.44 -4.12
C VAL A 88 -1.79 -14.07 -4.53
N PHE A 89 -0.61 -13.71 -4.03
CA PHE A 89 0.07 -12.46 -4.37
C PHE A 89 0.31 -12.34 -5.89
N LYS A 90 0.84 -13.40 -6.51
CA LYS A 90 1.04 -13.46 -7.97
C LYS A 90 -0.26 -13.20 -8.73
N GLY A 91 -1.32 -13.92 -8.37
CA GLY A 91 -2.63 -13.76 -8.99
C GLY A 91 -3.20 -12.35 -8.82
N GLN A 92 -2.93 -11.70 -7.69
CA GLN A 92 -3.36 -10.33 -7.44
C GLN A 92 -2.64 -9.32 -8.33
N ILE A 93 -1.32 -9.40 -8.42
CA ILE A 93 -0.49 -8.55 -9.28
C ILE A 93 -0.87 -8.73 -10.76
N MET A 94 -1.10 -9.97 -11.20
CA MET A 94 -1.46 -10.27 -12.59
C MET A 94 -2.87 -9.81 -12.97
N ARG A 95 -3.84 -9.87 -12.04
CA ARG A 95 -5.22 -9.44 -12.31
C ARG A 95 -5.32 -7.93 -12.52
N ASN A 96 -4.58 -7.13 -11.76
CA ASN A 96 -4.55 -5.66 -11.77
C ASN A 96 -5.90 -4.98 -12.12
N GLU A 97 -7.00 -5.45 -11.52
CA GLU A 97 -8.38 -5.06 -11.92
C GLU A 97 -8.68 -3.58 -11.71
N HIS A 98 -7.96 -2.96 -10.78
CA HIS A 98 -8.12 -1.56 -10.41
C HIS A 98 -7.11 -0.64 -11.13
N GLY A 99 -6.32 -1.16 -12.08
CA GLY A 99 -5.40 -0.36 -12.90
C GLY A 99 -4.27 0.30 -12.11
N PHE A 100 -3.78 -0.36 -11.07
CA PHE A 100 -2.68 0.15 -10.24
C PHE A 100 -1.37 0.25 -11.02
N ASP A 101 -0.49 1.18 -10.59
CA ASP A 101 0.84 1.36 -11.19
C ASP A 101 1.79 0.28 -10.65
N ILE A 102 1.98 -0.80 -11.40
CA ILE A 102 2.80 -1.95 -11.00
C ILE A 102 4.11 -1.92 -11.76
N ALA A 103 5.23 -1.94 -11.04
CA ALA A 103 6.57 -2.00 -11.62
C ALA A 103 7.47 -2.99 -10.88
N PHE A 104 8.48 -3.48 -11.58
CA PHE A 104 9.48 -4.39 -11.04
C PHE A 104 10.85 -3.70 -10.98
N PHE A 105 11.66 -4.03 -9.99
CA PHE A 105 12.99 -3.42 -9.78
C PHE A 105 14.04 -4.44 -9.37
N ASN A 106 15.32 -4.13 -9.62
CA ASN A 106 16.42 -4.97 -9.12
C ASN A 106 17.04 -4.41 -7.84
N ARG A 107 17.02 -3.08 -7.69
CA ARG A 107 17.55 -2.39 -6.51
C ARG A 107 16.62 -1.27 -6.08
N ILE A 108 16.51 -1.05 -4.77
CA ILE A 108 15.54 -0.12 -4.19
C ILE A 108 15.74 1.33 -4.65
N GLU A 109 16.96 1.74 -5.00
CA GLU A 109 17.24 3.10 -5.47
C GLU A 109 16.61 3.38 -6.84
N GLU A 110 16.29 2.32 -7.61
CA GLU A 110 15.65 2.43 -8.92
C GLU A 110 14.22 2.93 -8.81
N ILE A 111 13.55 2.73 -7.66
CA ILE A 111 12.15 3.13 -7.47
C ILE A 111 11.98 4.56 -6.95
N PHE A 112 13.03 5.24 -6.48
CA PHE A 112 12.89 6.59 -5.90
C PHE A 112 12.30 7.62 -6.87
N LYS A 113 12.82 7.70 -8.10
CA LYS A 113 12.29 8.61 -9.13
C LYS A 113 10.88 8.21 -9.59
N PRO A 114 10.60 6.92 -9.88
CA PRO A 114 9.24 6.45 -10.14
C PRO A 114 8.24 6.82 -9.05
N VAL A 115 8.58 6.57 -7.78
CA VAL A 115 7.72 6.90 -6.62
C VAL A 115 7.44 8.39 -6.56
N GLN A 116 8.47 9.23 -6.69
CA GLN A 116 8.27 10.69 -6.69
C GLN A 116 7.32 11.13 -7.80
N ARG A 117 7.52 10.65 -9.04
CA ARG A 117 6.63 10.97 -10.17
C ARG A 117 5.21 10.46 -9.94
N PHE A 118 5.06 9.30 -9.33
CA PHE A 118 3.77 8.76 -8.96
C PHE A 118 3.06 9.71 -7.99
N CYS A 119 3.73 10.12 -6.91
CA CYS A 119 3.19 11.10 -5.96
C CYS A 119 2.80 12.42 -6.65
N ASP A 120 3.68 12.99 -7.50
CA ASP A 120 3.41 14.24 -8.20
C ASP A 120 2.14 14.15 -9.06
N ARG A 121 2.00 13.07 -9.84
CA ARG A 121 0.81 12.83 -10.68
C ARG A 121 -0.45 12.62 -9.85
N SER A 122 -0.35 11.87 -8.76
CA SER A 122 -1.48 11.61 -7.85
C SER A 122 -1.96 12.89 -7.20
N LEU A 123 -1.05 13.74 -6.73
CA LEU A 123 -1.39 15.05 -6.15
C LEU A 123 -1.98 15.98 -7.20
N GLU A 124 -1.39 16.07 -8.39
CA GLU A 124 -1.97 16.86 -9.49
C GLU A 124 -3.39 16.41 -9.84
N SER A 125 -3.64 15.10 -9.89
CA SER A 125 -4.96 14.56 -10.15
C SER A 125 -5.93 14.86 -9.00
N TYR A 126 -5.47 14.79 -7.75
CA TYR A 126 -6.29 15.04 -6.57
C TYR A 126 -6.72 16.51 -6.47
N TYR A 127 -5.81 17.46 -6.72
CA TYR A 127 -6.11 18.89 -6.66
C TYR A 127 -6.85 19.45 -7.89
N ARG A 128 -6.96 18.67 -8.98
CA ARG A 128 -7.75 19.04 -10.17
C ARG A 128 -9.21 18.62 -10.10
N TYR A 129 -9.59 17.85 -9.08
CA TYR A 129 -10.97 17.50 -8.74
C TYR A 129 -11.55 18.49 -7.73
#